data_AF-A0A1A8BHG8-F1
#
_entry.id   AF-A0A1A8BHG8-F1
#
_cell.length_a   1.000
_cell.length_b   1.000
_cell.length_c   1.000
_cell.angle_alpha   90.00
_cell.angle_beta   90.00
_cell.angle_gamma   90.00
#
_symmetry.space_group_name_H-M   'P 1'
#
loop_
_entity.id
_entity.type
_entity.pdbx_description
1 polymer ?
#
loop_
_entity_poly.entity_id
_entity_poly.type
_entity_poly.pdbx_seq_one_letter_code
_entity_poly.pdbx_strand_id
1 'polypeptide(L)'
;SQKMAYPKSHNPFADDEEEEGFKPKNRDFDGEADDSGLSDAERRQRYLRQEVMRTAQSAVDSSHRSLGLIYESEKMGVETAEELVRQGEALKRADKMLEGMDQDLKTSQKHINSIKSVWGGLVNYFKGKPDAKPTPEEPKAYETNERLQKAMSSSREHEDKYQASHPNLRKLETAGFGAASSLDSGSSGQNGYPQNSYLKEAHHTLDKNLDEMSFGLSRLKNLGLGLQSEIEDQDDSIDSLMNKVDKMDLKITNTNQQLKNLK
;
A
#
# COMPACT_ATOMS: atom_id res chain seq x y z
N SER A 1 35.63 -25.47 -18.93
CA SER A 1 35.05 -24.63 -17.86
C SER A 1 34.03 -23.69 -18.47
N GLN A 2 32.74 -24.01 -18.36
CA GLN A 2 31.65 -23.08 -18.67
C GLN A 2 30.55 -23.32 -17.64
N LYS A 3 30.42 -22.38 -16.69
CA LYS A 3 29.32 -22.35 -15.72
C LYS A 3 28.27 -21.40 -16.29
N MET A 4 27.10 -21.93 -16.62
CA MET A 4 25.92 -21.14 -16.98
C MET A 4 25.38 -20.50 -15.70
N ALA A 5 25.32 -19.18 -15.67
CA ALA A 5 24.70 -18.39 -14.61
C ALA A 5 23.26 -18.09 -15.03
N TYR A 6 22.30 -18.78 -14.40
CA TYR A 6 20.91 -18.32 -14.35
C TYR A 6 20.55 -18.11 -12.88
N PRO A 7 19.94 -16.96 -12.51
CA PRO A 7 19.48 -16.74 -11.16
C PRO A 7 18.29 -17.67 -10.88
N LYS A 8 18.33 -18.40 -9.76
CA LYS A 8 17.17 -19.15 -9.26
C LYS A 8 16.04 -18.17 -8.99
N SER A 9 14.95 -18.25 -9.74
CA SER A 9 13.69 -17.61 -9.38
C SER A 9 13.12 -18.35 -8.16
N HIS A 10 13.43 -17.84 -6.98
CA HIS A 10 12.89 -18.36 -5.71
C HIS A 10 11.40 -18.02 -5.65
N ASN A 11 10.56 -19.05 -5.59
CA ASN A 11 9.12 -18.88 -5.45
C ASN A 11 8.81 -18.68 -3.96
N PRO A 12 8.40 -17.47 -3.52
CA PRO A 12 8.16 -17.16 -2.11
C PRO A 12 6.94 -17.92 -1.52
N PHE A 13 6.24 -18.70 -2.35
CA PHE A 13 5.10 -19.53 -1.95
C PHE A 13 5.44 -21.02 -1.79
N ALA A 14 6.63 -21.46 -2.20
CA ALA A 14 7.06 -22.86 -2.07
C ALA A 14 7.87 -23.02 -0.78
N ASP A 15 7.48 -23.99 0.07
CA ASP A 15 8.27 -24.37 1.24
C ASP A 15 9.53 -25.13 0.75
N ASP A 16 10.70 -24.69 1.23
CA ASP A 16 12.06 -25.17 0.86
C ASP A 16 12.37 -26.60 1.35
N GLU A 17 11.47 -27.58 1.20
CA GLU A 17 11.70 -28.94 1.70
C GLU A 17 11.73 -30.07 0.66
N GLU A 18 11.41 -29.86 -0.62
CA GLU A 18 11.43 -31.00 -1.57
C GLU A 18 11.97 -30.64 -2.96
N GLU A 19 13.29 -30.40 -3.04
CA GLU A 19 14.06 -30.63 -4.28
C GLU A 19 15.23 -31.60 -4.01
N GLU A 20 14.96 -32.69 -3.29
CA GLU A 20 15.75 -33.91 -3.49
C GLU A 20 14.98 -34.83 -4.44
N GLY A 21 15.46 -34.91 -5.68
CA GLY A 21 15.02 -35.92 -6.62
C GLY A 21 15.18 -37.31 -6.01
N PHE A 22 14.07 -37.90 -5.57
CA PHE A 22 14.03 -39.20 -4.92
C PHE A 22 14.31 -40.30 -5.97
N LYS A 23 15.59 -40.58 -6.20
CA LYS A 23 16.00 -41.87 -6.78
C LYS A 23 15.82 -42.93 -5.69
N PRO A 24 15.19 -44.08 -5.98
CA PRO A 24 15.03 -45.13 -4.99
C PRO A 24 16.41 -45.69 -4.62
N LYS A 25 16.93 -45.31 -3.46
CA LYS A 25 18.01 -46.02 -2.79
C LYS A 25 17.36 -46.93 -1.74
N ASN A 26 17.36 -48.22 -2.04
CA ASN A 26 17.23 -49.28 -1.05
C ASN A 26 18.19 -48.97 0.10
N ARG A 27 17.66 -48.55 1.23
CA ARG A 27 18.42 -48.42 2.46
C ARG A 27 17.49 -48.76 3.61
N ASP A 28 17.70 -49.97 4.11
CA ASP A 28 17.11 -50.54 5.30
C ASP A 28 17.06 -49.53 6.46
N PHE A 29 15.85 -49.26 6.95
CA PHE A 29 15.64 -48.66 8.25
C PHE A 29 14.31 -49.17 8.83
N ASP A 30 14.46 -49.96 9.89
CA ASP A 30 13.41 -50.53 10.74
C ASP A 30 12.41 -49.48 11.20
N GLY A 31 11.14 -49.74 10.88
CA GLY A 31 9.99 -48.94 11.29
C GLY A 31 8.76 -49.26 10.46
N GLU A 32 8.57 -50.54 10.09
CA GLU A 32 7.41 -51.00 9.34
C GLU A 32 6.15 -50.82 10.19
N ALA A 33 5.39 -49.76 9.93
CA ALA A 33 3.94 -49.89 9.99
C ALA A 33 3.59 -50.96 8.96
N ASP A 34 3.23 -52.15 9.45
CA ASP A 34 2.92 -53.36 8.70
C ASP A 34 2.05 -53.08 7.47
N ASP A 35 2.73 -52.85 6.33
CA ASP A 35 2.13 -52.68 5.01
C ASP A 35 2.23 -54.00 4.23
N SER A 36 2.60 -55.11 4.90
CA SER A 36 2.93 -56.39 4.26
C SER A 36 1.72 -57.14 3.68
N GLY A 37 0.50 -56.64 3.91
CA GLY A 37 -0.77 -57.25 3.48
C GLY A 37 -1.58 -56.46 2.43
N LEU A 38 -1.13 -55.28 1.98
CA LEU A 38 -1.89 -54.48 1.00
C LEU A 38 -1.52 -54.80 -0.45
N SER A 39 -2.55 -54.89 -1.29
CA SER A 39 -2.38 -54.98 -2.75
C SER A 39 -1.77 -53.69 -3.32
N ASP A 40 -1.08 -53.78 -4.46
CA ASP A 40 -0.50 -52.62 -5.14
C ASP A 40 -1.52 -51.52 -5.42
N ALA A 41 -2.79 -51.90 -5.67
CA ALA A 41 -3.89 -50.97 -5.86
C ALA A 41 -4.22 -50.18 -4.59
N GLU A 42 -4.20 -50.83 -3.43
CA GLU A 42 -4.46 -50.18 -2.13
C GLU A 42 -3.31 -49.26 -1.71
N ARG A 43 -2.05 -49.64 -1.97
CA ARG A 43 -0.89 -48.76 -1.74
C ARG A 43 -0.98 -47.50 -2.59
N ARG A 44 -1.28 -47.65 -3.88
CA ARG A 44 -1.45 -46.52 -4.80
C ARG A 44 -2.60 -45.61 -4.37
N GLN A 45 -3.72 -46.18 -3.90
CA GLN A 45 -4.85 -45.40 -3.41
C GLN A 45 -4.51 -44.61 -2.13
N ARG A 46 -3.76 -45.20 -1.19
CA ARG A 46 -3.30 -44.51 0.02
C ARG A 46 -2.35 -43.36 -0.31
N TYR A 47 -1.37 -43.61 -1.17
CA TYR A 47 -0.43 -42.58 -1.64
C TYR A 47 -1.18 -41.41 -2.30
N LEU A 48 -2.09 -41.68 -3.23
CA LEU A 48 -2.88 -40.64 -3.89
C LEU A 48 -3.74 -39.86 -2.89
N ARG A 49 -4.33 -40.52 -1.90
CA ARG A 49 -5.10 -39.85 -0.85
C ARG A 49 -4.21 -38.93 -0.01
N GLN A 50 -3.03 -39.38 0.40
CA GLN A 50 -2.09 -38.56 1.17
C GLN A 50 -1.62 -37.36 0.36
N GLU A 51 -1.30 -37.55 -0.92
CA GLU A 51 -0.89 -36.47 -1.81
C GLU A 51 -1.98 -35.42 -1.95
N VAL A 52 -3.22 -35.81 -2.21
CA VAL A 52 -4.36 -34.89 -2.32
C VAL A 52 -4.57 -34.10 -1.02
N MET A 53 -4.43 -34.74 0.14
CA MET A 53 -4.57 -34.07 1.43
C MET A 53 -3.43 -33.08 1.68
N ARG A 54 -2.19 -33.45 1.34
CA ARG A 54 -1.01 -32.57 1.42
C ARG A 54 -1.19 -31.36 0.51
N THR A 55 -1.52 -31.57 -0.76
CA THR A 55 -1.74 -30.48 -1.71
C THR A 55 -2.84 -29.53 -1.25
N ALA A 56 -3.96 -30.05 -0.75
CA ALA A 56 -5.05 -29.24 -0.23
C ALA A 56 -4.61 -28.39 0.98
N GLN A 57 -3.85 -28.98 1.92
CA GLN A 57 -3.31 -28.27 3.07
C GLN A 57 -2.34 -27.15 2.66
N SER A 58 -1.37 -27.48 1.80
CA SER A 58 -0.42 -26.49 1.28
C SER A 58 -1.11 -25.33 0.55
N ALA A 59 -2.21 -25.60 -0.17
CA ALA A 59 -2.99 -24.56 -0.83
C ALA A 59 -3.69 -23.63 0.19
N VAL A 60 -4.27 -24.18 1.26
CA VAL A 60 -4.86 -23.38 2.35
C VAL A 60 -3.79 -22.54 3.04
N ASP A 61 -2.64 -23.12 3.40
CA ASP A 61 -1.57 -22.39 4.06
C ASP A 61 -1.01 -21.26 3.19
N SER A 62 -0.82 -21.52 1.89
CA SER A 62 -0.42 -20.50 0.92
C SER A 62 -1.44 -19.36 0.80
N SER A 63 -2.74 -19.68 0.83
CA SER A 63 -3.79 -18.67 0.80
C SER A 63 -3.79 -17.77 2.05
N HIS A 64 -3.50 -18.33 3.23
CA HIS A 64 -3.33 -17.52 4.45
C HIS A 64 -2.12 -16.60 4.39
N ARG A 65 -0.97 -17.07 3.87
CA ARG A 65 0.20 -16.22 3.65
C ARG A 65 -0.12 -15.07 2.69
N SER A 66 -0.81 -15.37 1.60
CA SER A 66 -1.20 -14.38 0.59
C SER A 66 -2.12 -13.30 1.17
N LEU A 67 -3.11 -13.69 1.99
CA LEU A 67 -3.94 -12.73 2.71
C LEU A 67 -3.13 -11.82 3.64
N GLY A 68 -2.18 -12.39 4.40
CA GLY A 68 -1.28 -11.60 5.25
C GLY A 68 -0.51 -10.54 4.47
N LEU A 69 0.06 -10.92 3.32
CA LEU A 69 0.78 -10.00 2.43
C LEU A 69 -0.12 -8.89 1.86
N ILE A 70 -1.37 -9.22 1.52
CA ILE A 70 -2.35 -8.23 1.03
C ILE A 70 -2.64 -7.20 2.11
N TYR A 71 -2.91 -7.63 3.34
CA TYR A 71 -3.20 -6.72 4.45
C TYR A 71 -1.98 -5.86 4.83
N GLU A 72 -0.77 -6.43 4.80
CA GLU A 72 0.47 -5.67 5.02
C GLU A 72 0.68 -4.60 3.93
N SER A 73 0.47 -4.98 2.67
CA SER A 73 0.56 -4.06 1.53
C SER A 73 -0.49 -2.95 1.64
N GLU A 74 -1.67 -3.28 2.15
CA GLU A 74 -2.77 -2.35 2.33
C GLU A 74 -2.41 -1.29 3.39
N LYS A 75 -1.91 -1.74 4.54
CA LYS A 75 -1.41 -0.85 5.59
C LYS A 75 -0.30 0.07 5.09
N MET A 76 0.71 -0.48 4.43
CA MET A 76 1.79 0.31 3.84
C MET A 76 1.26 1.34 2.82
N GLY A 77 0.25 0.97 2.03
CA GLY A 77 -0.43 1.86 1.11
C GLY A 77 -1.15 3.02 1.80
N VAL A 78 -1.80 2.77 2.93
CA VAL A 78 -2.45 3.82 3.76
C VAL A 78 -1.40 4.76 4.36
N GLU A 79 -0.32 4.23 4.95
CA GLU A 79 0.76 5.05 5.49
C GLU A 79 1.42 5.92 4.41
N THR A 80 1.59 5.36 3.20
CA THR A 80 2.09 6.10 2.04
C THR A 80 1.13 7.21 1.62
N ALA A 81 -0.17 6.93 1.61
CA ALA A 81 -1.20 7.91 1.30
C ALA A 81 -1.21 9.07 2.31
N GLU A 82 -1.09 8.79 3.60
CA GLU A 82 -0.99 9.82 4.65
C GLU A 82 0.23 10.73 4.45
N GLU A 83 1.37 10.16 4.08
CA GLU A 83 2.57 10.96 3.81
C GLU A 83 2.40 11.82 2.55
N LEU A 84 1.77 11.31 1.47
CA LEU A 84 1.44 12.14 0.31
C LEU A 84 0.55 13.32 0.68
N VAL A 85 -0.49 13.11 1.49
CA VAL A 85 -1.33 14.20 1.99
C VAL A 85 -0.50 15.27 2.71
N ARG A 86 0.43 14.85 3.59
CA ARG A 86 1.33 15.76 4.30
C ARG A 86 2.25 16.54 3.34
N GLN A 87 2.72 15.89 2.28
CA GLN A 87 3.53 16.54 1.23
C GLN A 87 2.72 17.55 0.42
N GLY A 88 1.48 17.21 0.03
CA GLY A 88 0.55 18.12 -0.63
C GLY A 88 0.28 19.39 0.19
N GLU A 89 0.11 19.26 1.50
CA GLU A 89 0.01 20.42 2.40
C GLU A 89 1.28 21.29 2.41
N ALA A 90 2.46 20.67 2.37
CA ALA A 90 3.73 21.40 2.34
C ALA A 90 3.89 22.19 1.04
N LEU A 91 3.51 21.60 -0.11
CA LEU A 91 3.48 22.29 -1.40
C LEU A 91 2.53 23.48 -1.37
N LYS A 92 1.32 23.32 -0.82
CA LYS A 92 0.34 24.43 -0.68
C LYS A 92 0.87 25.56 0.20
N ARG A 93 1.58 25.24 1.29
CA ARG A 93 2.22 26.26 2.15
C ARG A 93 3.34 26.99 1.41
N ALA A 94 4.16 26.27 0.65
CA ALA A 94 5.21 26.86 -0.16
C ALA A 94 4.63 27.82 -1.21
N ASP A 95 3.55 27.42 -1.88
CA ASP A 95 2.88 28.25 -2.89
C ASP A 95 2.38 29.57 -2.29
N LYS A 96 1.69 29.51 -1.15
CA LYS A 96 1.22 30.70 -0.42
C LYS A 96 2.36 31.61 0.02
N MET A 97 3.51 31.04 0.40
CA MET A 97 4.70 31.82 0.76
C MET A 97 5.25 32.59 -0.44
N LEU A 98 5.33 31.95 -1.62
CA LEU A 98 5.79 32.61 -2.85
C LEU A 98 4.84 33.75 -3.26
N GLU A 99 3.52 33.56 -3.09
CA GLU A 99 2.54 34.62 -3.34
C GLU A 99 2.72 35.82 -2.40
N GLY A 100 2.97 35.55 -1.11
CA GLY A 100 3.30 36.59 -0.14
C GLY A 100 4.57 37.36 -0.53
N MET A 101 5.62 36.64 -0.92
CA MET A 101 6.87 37.23 -1.39
C MET A 101 6.66 38.08 -2.67
N ASP A 102 5.83 37.64 -3.62
CA ASP A 102 5.50 38.43 -4.81
C ASP A 102 4.80 39.75 -4.44
N GLN A 103 3.87 39.71 -3.49
CA GLN A 103 3.19 40.90 -2.98
C GLN A 103 4.15 41.85 -2.26
N ASP A 104 5.07 41.31 -1.46
CA ASP A 104 6.08 42.08 -0.74
C ASP A 104 7.08 42.73 -1.69
N LEU A 105 7.50 42.03 -2.75
CA LEU A 105 8.35 42.59 -3.80
C LEU A 105 7.64 43.69 -4.59
N LYS A 106 6.36 43.54 -4.92
CA LYS A 106 5.57 44.62 -5.56
C LYS A 106 5.50 45.86 -4.67
N THR A 107 5.31 45.68 -3.37
CA THR A 107 5.28 46.80 -2.41
C THR A 107 6.66 47.45 -2.30
N SER A 108 7.72 46.63 -2.20
CA SER A 108 9.12 47.09 -2.19
C SER A 108 9.46 47.89 -3.45
N GLN A 109 9.00 47.45 -4.62
CA GLN A 109 9.21 48.17 -5.88
C GLN A 109 8.52 49.55 -5.87
N LYS A 110 7.31 49.67 -5.31
CA LYS A 110 6.64 50.98 -5.14
C LYS A 110 7.46 51.90 -4.23
N HIS A 111 8.01 51.37 -3.14
CA HIS A 111 8.86 52.15 -2.23
C HIS A 111 10.17 52.59 -2.91
N ILE A 112 10.86 51.70 -3.62
CA ILE A 112 12.06 52.02 -4.41
C ILE A 112 11.78 53.13 -5.42
N ASN A 113 10.63 53.06 -6.13
CA ASN A 113 10.24 54.11 -7.07
C ASN A 113 9.97 55.45 -6.35
N SER A 114 9.35 55.42 -5.16
CA SER A 114 9.12 56.64 -4.37
C SER A 114 10.43 57.28 -3.87
N ILE A 115 11.44 56.48 -3.51
CA ILE A 115 12.78 56.95 -3.10
C ILE A 115 13.52 57.60 -4.28
N LYS A 116 13.36 57.11 -5.51
CA LYS A 116 13.88 57.81 -6.71
C LYS A 116 13.20 59.16 -6.93
N SER A 117 11.91 59.29 -6.60
CA SER A 117 11.11 60.49 -6.85
C SER A 117 11.29 61.64 -5.84
N VAL A 118 11.95 61.45 -4.70
CA VAL A 118 12.17 62.54 -3.72
C VAL A 118 13.23 63.57 -4.14
N TRP A 119 13.93 63.35 -5.25
CA TRP A 119 14.77 64.38 -5.91
C TRP A 119 13.99 65.24 -6.93
N GLY A 120 12.65 65.19 -6.96
CA GLY A 120 11.86 65.80 -8.04
C GLY A 120 10.42 66.27 -7.79
N GLY A 121 9.95 66.53 -6.56
CA GLY A 121 8.71 67.34 -6.43
C GLY A 121 7.87 67.18 -5.16
N LEU A 122 7.72 68.30 -4.45
CA LEU A 122 6.82 68.54 -3.31
C LEU A 122 5.30 68.55 -3.67
N VAL A 123 4.82 67.77 -4.64
CA VAL A 123 3.45 67.93 -5.18
C VAL A 123 2.67 66.62 -5.31
N ASN A 124 2.46 65.89 -4.21
CA ASN A 124 1.45 64.82 -4.22
C ASN A 124 0.63 64.68 -2.92
N TYR A 125 0.48 65.78 -2.18
CA TYR A 125 -0.37 65.83 -0.96
C TYR A 125 -1.89 65.72 -1.26
N PHE A 126 -2.31 65.46 -2.50
CA PHE A 126 -3.70 65.53 -2.94
C PHE A 126 -4.21 64.26 -3.65
N LYS A 127 -3.98 63.07 -3.09
CA LYS A 127 -4.78 61.91 -3.51
C LYS A 127 -5.01 60.88 -2.41
N GLY A 128 -6.25 60.91 -1.91
CA GLY A 128 -7.11 59.83 -1.43
C GLY A 128 -6.47 58.62 -0.75
N LYS A 129 -6.87 58.39 0.50
CA LYS A 129 -6.64 57.18 1.31
C LYS A 129 -6.86 55.90 0.49
N PRO A 130 -5.98 54.89 0.57
CA PRO A 130 -6.31 53.56 0.07
C PRO A 130 -7.22 52.84 1.08
N ASP A 131 -8.28 52.22 0.55
CA ASP A 131 -9.21 51.39 1.30
C ASP A 131 -8.52 50.23 2.04
N ALA A 132 -9.11 49.88 3.18
CA ALA A 132 -8.70 48.82 4.07
C ALA A 132 -8.61 47.47 3.32
N LYS A 133 -7.49 46.77 3.51
CA LYS A 133 -7.29 45.39 3.03
C LYS A 133 -8.40 44.47 3.57
N PRO A 134 -8.95 43.54 2.77
CA PRO A 134 -9.80 42.50 3.31
C PRO A 134 -8.99 41.58 4.24
N THR A 135 -9.69 41.10 5.27
CA THR A 135 -9.26 40.16 6.29
C THR A 135 -8.64 38.88 5.69
N PRO A 136 -7.63 38.27 6.33
CA PRO A 136 -7.08 37.00 5.88
C PRO A 136 -8.15 35.91 6.02
N GLU A 137 -8.58 35.33 4.90
CA GLU A 137 -9.40 34.13 4.91
C GLU A 137 -8.63 33.00 5.61
N GLU A 138 -9.29 32.35 6.57
CA GLU A 138 -8.77 31.18 7.26
C GLU A 138 -8.35 30.12 6.24
N PRO A 139 -7.19 29.48 6.42
CA PRO A 139 -6.67 28.55 5.43
C PRO A 139 -7.62 27.36 5.32
N LYS A 140 -8.31 27.23 4.17
CA LYS A 140 -8.94 25.97 3.79
C LYS A 140 -7.89 24.88 3.93
N ALA A 141 -8.18 23.89 4.78
CA ALA A 141 -7.40 22.68 4.89
C ALA A 141 -7.15 22.13 3.48
N TYR A 142 -6.01 21.48 3.29
CA TYR A 142 -5.74 20.82 2.02
C TYR A 142 -6.84 19.77 1.79
N GLU A 143 -7.66 19.97 0.76
CA GLU A 143 -8.61 18.95 0.31
C GLU A 143 -7.80 18.01 -0.57
N THR A 144 -7.38 16.90 0.05
CA THR A 144 -6.77 15.76 -0.63
C THR A 144 -7.67 15.27 -1.74
N ASN A 145 -7.11 14.63 -2.77
CA ASN A 145 -7.92 14.05 -3.83
C ASN A 145 -9.03 13.13 -3.26
N GLU A 146 -10.30 13.40 -3.60
CA GLU A 146 -11.46 12.65 -3.06
C GLU A 146 -11.33 11.14 -3.27
N ARG A 147 -10.65 10.73 -4.35
CA ARG A 147 -10.39 9.33 -4.67
C ARG A 147 -9.42 8.69 -3.69
N LEU A 148 -8.35 9.40 -3.32
CA LEU A 148 -7.39 8.93 -2.32
C LEU A 148 -8.04 8.86 -0.94
N GLN A 149 -8.82 9.88 -0.56
CA GLN A 149 -9.52 9.90 0.72
C GLN A 149 -10.53 8.75 0.86
N LYS A 150 -11.28 8.48 -0.21
CA LYS A 150 -12.20 7.33 -0.26
C LYS A 150 -11.46 5.99 -0.20
N ALA A 151 -10.32 5.88 -0.88
CA ALA A 151 -9.51 4.67 -0.84
C ALA A 151 -8.95 4.41 0.57
N MET A 152 -8.41 5.44 1.24
CA MET A 152 -7.90 5.35 2.61
C MET A 152 -9.00 4.96 3.62
N SER A 153 -10.17 5.60 3.54
CA SER A 153 -11.28 5.28 4.44
C SER A 153 -11.78 3.85 4.27
N SER A 154 -11.94 3.39 3.03
CA SER A 154 -12.33 2.00 2.74
C SER A 154 -11.29 0.97 3.20
N SER A 155 -10.03 1.38 3.28
CA SER A 155 -8.93 0.53 3.66
C SER A 155 -8.78 0.42 5.19
N ARG A 156 -8.89 1.55 5.90
CA ARG A 156 -8.85 1.57 7.37
C ARG A 156 -9.95 0.74 8.02
N GLU A 157 -11.12 0.60 7.39
CA GLU A 157 -12.20 -0.26 7.90
C GLU A 157 -11.78 -1.73 8.07
N HIS A 158 -10.75 -2.17 7.33
CA HIS A 158 -10.25 -3.55 7.38
C HIS A 158 -8.92 -3.71 8.12
N GLU A 159 -8.43 -2.67 8.79
CA GLU A 159 -7.18 -2.72 9.58
C GLU A 159 -7.26 -3.70 10.76
N ASP A 160 -8.45 -3.91 11.32
CA ASP A 160 -8.65 -4.90 12.39
C ASP A 160 -8.41 -6.34 11.90
N LYS A 161 -8.74 -6.64 10.64
CA LYS A 161 -8.47 -7.95 10.02
C LYS A 161 -6.96 -8.18 9.85
N TYR A 162 -6.19 -7.13 9.57
CA TYR A 162 -4.73 -7.19 9.53
C TYR A 162 -4.17 -7.63 10.88
N GLN A 163 -4.61 -7.01 11.98
CA GLN A 163 -4.14 -7.34 13.33
C GLN A 163 -4.43 -8.79 13.71
N ALA A 164 -5.56 -9.34 13.25
CA ALA A 164 -5.90 -10.75 13.44
C ALA A 164 -5.07 -11.72 12.58
N SER A 165 -4.58 -11.28 11.41
CA SER A 165 -3.87 -12.11 10.44
C SER A 165 -2.35 -12.18 10.63
N HIS A 166 -1.77 -11.28 11.43
CA HIS A 166 -0.32 -11.19 11.59
C HIS A 166 0.24 -12.41 12.34
N PRO A 167 1.32 -13.06 11.86
CA PRO A 167 1.85 -14.30 12.46
C PRO A 167 2.23 -14.14 13.95
N ASN A 168 2.64 -12.94 14.39
CA ASN A 168 2.95 -12.64 15.80
C ASN A 168 1.71 -12.32 16.67
N LEU A 169 0.54 -12.08 16.07
CA LEU A 169 -0.73 -11.78 16.77
C LEU A 169 -1.77 -12.89 16.58
N ARG A 170 -1.45 -13.91 15.78
CA ARG A 170 -2.19 -15.16 15.67
C ARG A 170 -2.18 -15.80 17.05
N LYS A 171 -3.14 -15.41 17.91
CA LYS A 171 -3.64 -16.30 18.95
C LYS A 171 -3.96 -17.56 18.20
N LEU A 172 -3.20 -18.61 18.50
CA LEU A 172 -3.39 -19.94 17.98
C LEU A 172 -4.80 -20.40 18.40
N GLU A 173 -5.83 -19.95 17.68
CA GLU A 173 -7.06 -20.72 17.50
C GLU A 173 -6.71 -21.89 16.58
N THR A 174 -5.86 -22.77 17.11
CA THR A 174 -5.74 -24.16 16.70
C THR A 174 -6.85 -25.00 17.35
N ALA A 175 -7.89 -24.36 17.90
CA ALA A 175 -9.05 -25.06 18.44
C ALA A 175 -9.87 -25.78 17.35
N GLY A 176 -9.73 -25.39 16.08
CA GLY A 176 -10.35 -26.08 14.95
C GLY A 176 -9.49 -27.20 14.34
N PHE A 177 -8.18 -27.21 14.60
CA PHE A 177 -7.27 -28.20 14.04
C PHE A 177 -7.00 -29.30 15.08
N GLY A 178 -7.96 -30.22 15.23
CA GLY A 178 -7.74 -31.48 15.95
C GLY A 178 -8.67 -31.81 17.12
N ALA A 179 -9.68 -31.00 17.45
CA ALA A 179 -10.55 -31.23 18.61
C ALA A 179 -12.03 -31.58 18.30
N ALA A 180 -12.39 -31.81 17.04
CA ALA A 180 -13.75 -32.22 16.64
C ALA A 180 -13.73 -33.51 15.81
N SER A 181 -13.12 -34.57 16.35
CA SER A 181 -13.36 -35.95 15.89
C SER A 181 -13.84 -36.80 17.07
N SER A 182 -14.93 -36.37 17.70
CA SER A 182 -15.78 -37.28 18.47
C SER A 182 -17.24 -36.87 18.35
N LEU A 183 -17.99 -37.79 17.74
CA LEU A 183 -19.44 -37.93 17.70
C LEU A 183 -20.21 -36.86 16.90
N ASP A 184 -20.62 -37.21 15.67
CA ASP A 184 -22.01 -37.61 15.48
C ASP A 184 -22.16 -38.57 14.29
N SER A 185 -22.90 -39.63 14.55
CA SER A 185 -23.24 -40.73 13.66
C SER A 185 -24.69 -40.51 13.23
N GLY A 186 -24.93 -40.18 11.97
CA GLY A 186 -26.29 -40.26 11.43
C GLY A 186 -26.52 -39.63 10.07
N SER A 187 -26.29 -40.40 9.00
CA SER A 187 -27.28 -40.59 7.92
C SER A 187 -26.63 -41.32 6.76
N SER A 188 -27.15 -42.52 6.48
CA SER A 188 -26.84 -43.35 5.34
C SER A 188 -27.18 -42.62 4.03
N GLY A 189 -26.15 -42.09 3.37
CA GLY A 189 -26.18 -41.71 1.95
C GLY A 189 -25.50 -42.80 1.13
N GLN A 190 -26.29 -43.46 0.29
CA GLN A 190 -25.92 -44.59 -0.55
C GLN A 190 -24.90 -44.17 -1.64
N ASN A 191 -23.60 -44.21 -1.34
CA ASN A 191 -22.51 -44.33 -2.31
C ASN A 191 -21.22 -44.69 -1.56
N GLY A 192 -20.58 -45.80 -1.95
CA GLY A 192 -19.51 -46.49 -1.22
C GLY A 192 -18.16 -45.80 -1.08
N TYR A 193 -18.12 -44.48 -0.89
CA TYR A 193 -16.89 -43.75 -0.57
C TYR A 193 -17.13 -42.84 0.65
N PRO A 194 -16.31 -42.93 1.71
CA PRO A 194 -16.41 -42.00 2.83
C PRO A 194 -16.14 -40.59 2.30
N GLN A 195 -17.14 -39.71 2.43
CA GLN A 195 -17.03 -38.31 2.05
C GLN A 195 -15.90 -37.68 2.86
N ASN A 196 -14.83 -37.28 2.17
CA ASN A 196 -13.60 -36.83 2.81
C ASN A 196 -13.83 -35.41 3.39
N SER A 197 -14.41 -35.35 4.59
CA SER A 197 -14.82 -34.12 5.28
C SER A 197 -13.70 -33.08 5.32
N TYR A 198 -12.47 -33.54 5.52
CA TYR A 198 -11.27 -32.71 5.51
C TYR A 198 -11.07 -31.96 4.19
N LEU A 199 -11.17 -32.66 3.04
CA LEU A 199 -11.00 -32.01 1.74
C LEU A 199 -12.11 -31.00 1.49
N LYS A 200 -13.34 -31.31 1.91
CA LYS A 200 -14.46 -30.37 1.80
C LYS A 200 -14.21 -29.09 2.62
N GLU A 201 -13.69 -29.23 3.83
CA GLU A 201 -13.34 -28.11 4.70
C GLU A 201 -12.16 -27.30 4.17
N ALA A 202 -11.12 -27.97 3.65
CA ALA A 202 -9.98 -27.32 3.01
C ALA A 202 -10.42 -26.50 1.79
N HIS A 203 -11.25 -27.08 0.91
CA HIS A 203 -11.80 -26.36 -0.25
C HIS A 203 -12.67 -25.17 0.17
N HIS A 204 -13.55 -25.36 1.15
CA HIS A 204 -14.40 -24.27 1.66
C HIS A 204 -13.59 -23.13 2.28
N THR A 205 -12.52 -23.45 2.98
CA THR A 205 -11.60 -22.46 3.56
C THR A 205 -10.82 -21.73 2.47
N LEU A 206 -10.33 -22.47 1.47
CA LEU A 206 -9.64 -21.91 0.32
C LEU A 206 -10.54 -20.94 -0.46
N ASP A 207 -11.78 -21.31 -0.74
CA ASP A 207 -12.75 -20.45 -1.44
C ASP A 207 -12.99 -19.14 -0.68
N LYS A 208 -13.21 -19.20 0.64
CA LYS A 208 -13.33 -18.00 1.49
C LYS A 208 -12.08 -17.12 1.44
N ASN A 209 -10.90 -17.74 1.50
CA ASN A 209 -9.65 -17.01 1.45
C ASN A 209 -9.46 -16.34 0.09
N LEU A 210 -9.83 -17.01 -1.01
CA LEU A 210 -9.79 -16.43 -2.36
C LEU A 210 -10.76 -15.25 -2.52
N ASP A 211 -11.96 -15.34 -1.94
CA ASP A 211 -12.90 -14.21 -1.93
C ASP A 211 -12.34 -13.01 -1.17
N GLU A 212 -11.80 -13.22 0.04
CA GLU A 212 -11.16 -12.17 0.83
C GLU A 212 -9.93 -11.58 0.13
N MET A 213 -9.14 -12.40 -0.57
CA MET A 213 -8.04 -11.95 -1.41
C MET A 213 -8.55 -11.06 -2.55
N SER A 214 -9.64 -11.44 -3.22
CA SER A 214 -10.26 -10.65 -4.29
C SER A 214 -10.71 -9.27 -3.80
N PHE A 215 -11.35 -9.21 -2.63
CA PHE A 215 -11.71 -7.95 -2.00
C PHE A 215 -10.48 -7.13 -1.61
N GLY A 216 -9.46 -7.75 -1.00
CA GLY A 216 -8.24 -7.07 -0.61
C GLY A 216 -7.44 -6.52 -1.78
N LEU A 217 -7.31 -7.27 -2.87
CA LEU A 217 -6.69 -6.81 -4.12
C LEU A 217 -7.49 -5.65 -4.74
N SER A 218 -8.82 -5.67 -4.64
CA SER A 218 -9.66 -4.56 -5.11
C SER A 218 -9.41 -3.28 -4.30
N ARG A 219 -9.24 -3.40 -2.97
CA ARG A 219 -8.86 -2.26 -2.11
C ARG A 219 -7.46 -1.74 -2.41
N LEU A 220 -6.47 -2.63 -2.56
CA LEU A 220 -5.12 -2.27 -2.98
C LEU A 220 -5.11 -1.54 -4.32
N LYS A 221 -5.90 -2.00 -5.28
CA LYS A 221 -6.07 -1.31 -6.57
C LYS A 221 -6.64 0.09 -6.39
N ASN A 222 -7.66 0.25 -5.54
CA ASN A 222 -8.25 1.57 -5.29
C ASN A 222 -7.26 2.51 -4.60
N LEU A 223 -6.47 2.01 -3.64
CA LEU A 223 -5.37 2.75 -3.03
C LEU A 223 -4.35 3.17 -4.09
N GLY A 224 -3.85 2.23 -4.90
CA GLY A 224 -2.89 2.53 -5.97
C GLY A 224 -3.38 3.59 -6.94
N LEU A 225 -4.66 3.54 -7.34
CA LEU A 225 -5.27 4.55 -8.21
C LEU A 225 -5.48 5.90 -7.52
N GLY A 226 -5.76 5.90 -6.21
CA GLY A 226 -5.82 7.12 -5.41
C GLY A 226 -4.44 7.78 -5.26
N LEU A 227 -3.43 6.98 -4.93
CA LEU A 227 -2.04 7.42 -4.81
C LEU A 227 -1.54 8.01 -6.13
N GLN A 228 -1.84 7.36 -7.26
CA GLN A 228 -1.49 7.86 -8.59
C GLN A 228 -2.11 9.24 -8.85
N SER A 229 -3.40 9.41 -8.56
CA SER A 229 -4.09 10.68 -8.77
C SER A 229 -3.51 11.81 -7.91
N GLU A 230 -3.18 11.51 -6.66
CA GLU A 230 -2.56 12.47 -5.75
C GLU A 230 -1.14 12.87 -6.21
N ILE A 231 -0.36 11.92 -6.74
CA ILE A 231 0.96 12.22 -7.31
C ILE A 231 0.83 13.11 -8.54
N GLU A 232 -0.12 12.83 -9.45
CA GLU A 232 -0.39 13.68 -10.62
C GLU A 232 -0.77 15.11 -10.21
N ASP A 233 -1.66 15.26 -9.22
CA ASP A 233 -2.05 16.58 -8.68
C ASP A 233 -0.86 17.33 -8.05
N GLN A 234 0.04 16.61 -7.37
CA GLN A 234 1.24 17.19 -6.78
C GLN A 234 2.28 17.56 -7.84
N ASP A 235 2.43 16.80 -8.93
CA ASP A 235 3.34 17.09 -10.04
C ASP A 235 2.97 18.42 -10.71
N ASP A 236 1.69 18.61 -11.03
CA ASP A 236 1.16 19.88 -11.55
C ASP A 236 1.41 21.05 -10.59
N SER A 237 1.27 20.80 -9.29
CA SER A 237 1.52 21.80 -8.24
C SER A 237 3.00 22.17 -8.15
N ILE A 238 3.91 21.20 -8.28
CA ILE A 238 5.36 21.41 -8.28
C ILE A 238 5.78 22.23 -9.51
N ASP A 239 5.26 21.91 -10.69
CA ASP A 239 5.56 22.65 -11.91
C ASP A 239 5.11 24.12 -11.81
N SER A 240 3.91 24.36 -11.29
CA SER A 240 3.42 25.71 -11.01
C SER A 240 4.32 26.44 -10.00
N LEU A 241 4.70 25.76 -8.91
CA LEU A 241 5.56 26.29 -7.87
C LEU A 241 6.93 26.68 -8.44
N MET A 242 7.54 25.81 -9.24
CA MET A 242 8.84 26.05 -9.87
C MET A 242 8.81 27.27 -10.78
N ASN A 243 7.76 27.40 -11.61
CA ASN A 243 7.54 28.60 -12.42
C ASN A 243 7.37 29.88 -11.58
N LYS A 244 6.71 29.80 -10.42
CA LYS A 244 6.57 30.94 -9.48
C LYS A 244 7.92 31.27 -8.84
N VAL A 245 8.71 30.28 -8.43
CA VAL A 245 10.05 30.45 -7.86
C VAL A 245 10.96 31.18 -8.85
N ASP A 246 11.03 30.74 -10.11
CA ASP A 246 11.89 31.36 -11.13
C ASP A 246 11.52 32.83 -11.36
N LYS A 247 10.23 33.13 -11.47
CA LYS A 247 9.74 34.51 -11.60
C LYS A 247 10.08 35.35 -10.38
N MET A 248 10.00 34.76 -9.19
CA MET A 248 10.32 35.44 -7.94
C MET A 248 11.82 35.72 -7.85
N ASP A 249 12.68 34.77 -8.20
CA ASP A 249 14.14 34.96 -8.22
C ASP A 249 14.55 36.12 -9.14
N LEU A 250 13.98 36.18 -10.35
CA LEU A 250 14.20 37.29 -11.29
C LEU A 250 13.75 38.65 -10.70
N LYS A 251 12.64 38.68 -9.95
CA LYS A 251 12.16 39.90 -9.29
C LYS A 251 13.06 40.31 -8.13
N ILE A 252 13.51 39.36 -7.31
CA ILE A 252 14.42 39.60 -6.18
C ILE A 252 15.75 40.14 -6.72
N THR A 253 16.33 39.52 -7.74
CA THR A 253 17.60 39.95 -8.34
C THR A 253 17.51 41.37 -8.93
N ASN A 254 16.45 41.68 -9.66
CA ASN A 254 16.21 43.03 -10.19
C ASN A 254 16.03 44.06 -9.06
N THR A 255 15.20 43.76 -8.06
CA THR A 255 14.98 44.61 -6.88
C THR A 255 16.30 44.89 -6.16
N ASN A 256 17.12 43.86 -5.94
CA ASN A 256 18.44 43.97 -5.34
C ASN A 256 19.39 44.85 -6.16
N GLN A 257 19.38 44.74 -7.49
CA GLN A 257 20.19 45.59 -8.36
C GLN A 257 19.76 47.07 -8.26
N GLN A 258 18.45 47.34 -8.23
CA GLN A 258 17.95 48.70 -8.07
C GLN A 258 18.30 49.30 -6.71
N LEU A 259 18.26 48.51 -5.64
CA LEU A 259 18.68 48.94 -4.30
C LEU A 259 20.17 49.27 -4.24
N LYS A 260 21.02 48.49 -4.92
CA LYS A 260 22.47 48.80 -5.02
C LYS A 260 22.72 50.12 -5.75
N ASN A 261 21.93 50.44 -6.77
CA ASN A 261 22.03 51.69 -7.53
C ASN A 261 21.42 52.91 -6.82
N LEU A 262 20.75 52.70 -5.68
CA LEU A 262 20.21 53.77 -4.83
C LEU A 262 21.16 54.18 -3.70
N LYS A 263 22.23 53.41 -3.46
CA LYS A 263 23.34 53.78 -2.57
C LYS A 263 24.38 54.58 -3.33
#